data_AF-A0A8T4S8I0-F1
#
_entry.id   AF-A0A8T4S8I0-F1
#
_cell.length_a   1.000
_cell.length_b   1.000
_cell.length_c   1.000
_cell.angle_alpha   90.00
_cell.angle_beta   90.00
_cell.angle_gamma   90.00
#
_symmetry.space_group_name_H-M   'P 1'
#
loop_
_entity.id
_entity.type
_entity.pdbx_description
1 polymer ?
#
loop_
_entity_poly.entity_id
_entity_poly.type
_entity_poly.pdbx_seq_one_letter_code
_entity_poly.pdbx_strand_id
1 'polypeptide(L)'
;MINNLYKKFRRFGLALLACGLLNPDEDALAQSKKEEISPAKFSLDVNSKYLLRGVPLSDMFVLQPSLTLTKGGITSSVFGVIDPNGKDANEADILVDYTKALNNRLNLSVGYSY
;
A
#
# COMPACT_ATOMS: atom_id res chain seq x y z
N MET A 1 -22.87 8.16 -6.82
CA MET A 1 -21.41 8.30 -7.11
C MET A 1 -20.60 7.04 -6.74
N ILE A 2 -20.97 6.32 -5.66
CA ILE A 2 -20.32 5.09 -5.16
C ILE A 2 -20.28 3.92 -6.17
N ASN A 3 -21.33 3.73 -6.98
CA ASN A 3 -21.41 2.61 -7.94
C ASN A 3 -20.37 2.65 -9.08
N ASN A 4 -19.85 3.83 -9.42
CA ASN A 4 -18.80 3.96 -10.44
C ASN A 4 -17.41 3.68 -9.88
N LEU A 5 -17.20 3.94 -8.58
CA LEU A 5 -15.94 3.70 -7.87
C LEU A 5 -15.68 2.19 -7.74
N TYR A 6 -16.69 1.42 -7.33
CA TYR A 6 -16.62 -0.04 -7.23
C TYR A 6 -16.31 -0.71 -8.57
N LYS A 7 -16.91 -0.20 -9.66
CA LYS A 7 -16.65 -0.69 -11.03
C LYS A 7 -15.23 -0.43 -11.49
N LYS A 8 -14.64 0.73 -11.17
CA LYS A 8 -13.25 1.06 -11.54
C LYS A 8 -12.24 0.24 -10.73
N PHE A 9 -12.44 0.14 -9.42
CA PHE A 9 -11.58 -0.66 -8.53
C PHE A 9 -11.60 -2.15 -8.89
N ARG A 10 -12.80 -2.69 -9.18
CA ARG A 10 -12.95 -4.08 -9.65
C ARG A 10 -12.23 -4.34 -10.97
N ARG A 11 -12.26 -3.39 -11.91
CA ARG A 11 -11.57 -3.53 -13.21
C ARG A 11 -10.05 -3.48 -13.07
N PHE A 12 -9.53 -2.62 -12.18
CA PHE A 12 -8.09 -2.54 -11.91
C PHE A 12 -7.58 -3.77 -11.15
N GLY A 13 -8.32 -4.22 -10.13
CA GLY A 13 -8.03 -5.46 -9.42
C GLY A 13 -8.03 -6.68 -10.34
N LEU A 14 -8.99 -6.75 -11.28
CA LEU A 14 -9.01 -7.80 -12.32
C LEU A 14 -7.83 -7.70 -13.29
N ALA A 15 -7.38 -6.49 -13.63
CA ALA A 15 -6.22 -6.30 -14.50
C ALA A 15 -4.91 -6.73 -13.81
N LEU A 16 -4.75 -6.41 -12.53
CA LEU A 16 -3.64 -6.89 -11.71
C LEU A 16 -3.64 -8.42 -11.58
N LEU A 17 -4.82 -9.01 -11.36
CA LEU A 17 -4.98 -10.45 -11.29
C LEU A 17 -4.69 -11.13 -12.64
N ALA A 18 -5.11 -10.51 -13.75
CA ALA A 18 -4.81 -11.00 -15.10
C ALA A 18 -3.31 -10.90 -15.43
N CYS A 19 -2.63 -9.82 -15.04
CA CYS A 19 -1.18 -9.69 -15.19
C CYS A 19 -0.43 -10.76 -14.37
N GLY A 20 -0.93 -11.12 -13.18
CA GLY A 20 -0.40 -12.21 -12.37
C GLY A 20 -0.65 -13.61 -12.96
N LEU A 21 -1.75 -13.80 -13.70
CA LEU A 21 -2.13 -15.08 -14.31
C LEU A 21 -1.51 -15.30 -15.71
N LEU A 22 -1.15 -14.23 -16.43
CA LEU A 22 -0.62 -14.31 -17.79
C LEU A 22 0.88 -14.62 -17.87
N ASN A 23 1.60 -14.58 -16.75
CA ASN A 23 2.96 -15.11 -16.62
C ASN A 23 3.05 -16.01 -15.38
N PRO A 24 2.54 -17.25 -15.45
CA PRO A 24 2.82 -18.25 -14.43
C PRO A 24 4.28 -18.67 -14.62
N ASP A 25 5.22 -17.88 -14.11
CA ASP A 25 6.59 -18.36 -13.94
C ASP A 25 6.49 -19.63 -13.07
N GLU A 26 7.04 -20.74 -13.53
CA GLU A 26 7.08 -22.00 -12.79
C GLU A 26 7.74 -21.81 -11.40
N ASP A 27 8.59 -20.79 -11.26
CA ASP A 27 9.19 -20.32 -10.01
C ASP A 27 8.16 -19.72 -9.02
N ALA A 28 7.08 -19.09 -9.49
CA ALA A 28 6.02 -18.55 -8.63
C ALA A 28 5.16 -19.66 -8.01
N LEU A 29 4.96 -20.77 -8.74
CA LEU A 29 4.29 -21.96 -8.22
C LEU A 29 5.16 -22.71 -7.20
N ALA A 30 6.48 -22.71 -7.38
CA ALA A 30 7.43 -23.29 -6.42
C ALA A 30 7.56 -22.48 -5.11
N GLN A 31 7.43 -21.14 -5.18
CA GLN A 31 7.44 -20.26 -4.00
C GLN A 31 6.17 -20.36 -3.13
N SER A 32 5.04 -20.79 -3.72
CA SER A 32 3.78 -20.98 -2.97
C SER A 32 3.87 -22.00 -1.82
N LYS A 33 4.85 -22.92 -1.88
CA LYS A 33 5.01 -24.00 -0.89
C LYS A 33 5.76 -23.59 0.38
N LYS A 34 6.30 -22.36 0.44
CA LYS A 34 7.05 -21.82 1.60
C LYS A 34 6.81 -20.31 1.79
N GLU A 35 5.62 -19.83 1.47
CA GLU A 35 5.28 -18.42 1.68
C GLU A 35 4.84 -18.20 3.13
N GLU A 36 5.81 -17.87 3.99
CA GLU A 36 5.55 -17.35 5.33
C GLU A 36 4.78 -16.03 5.18
N ILE A 37 3.57 -15.96 5.73
CA ILE A 37 2.81 -14.71 5.79
C ILE A 37 3.68 -13.73 6.60
N SER A 38 4.13 -12.64 5.98
CA SER A 38 4.84 -11.60 6.71
C SER A 38 3.91 -11.08 7.82
N PRO A 39 4.36 -11.02 9.09
CA PRO A 39 3.50 -10.60 10.17
C PRO A 39 2.98 -9.18 9.90
N ALA A 40 1.71 -8.95 10.19
CA ALA A 40 1.10 -7.64 10.04
C ALA A 40 1.91 -6.60 10.80
N LYS A 41 2.37 -5.56 10.10
CA LYS A 41 3.17 -4.49 10.70
C LYS A 41 2.25 -3.33 11.03
N PHE A 42 1.99 -3.16 12.31
CA PHE A 42 1.33 -1.98 12.84
C PHE A 42 2.38 -0.98 13.34
N SER A 43 2.25 0.29 12.98
CA SER A 43 3.04 1.39 13.52
C SER A 43 2.12 2.52 13.98
N LEU A 44 2.58 3.26 14.98
CA LEU A 44 2.00 4.54 15.38
C LEU A 44 3.15 5.50 15.60
N ASP A 45 3.27 6.47 14.70
CA ASP A 45 4.34 7.46 14.72
C ASP A 45 3.82 8.80 15.26
N VAL A 46 4.66 9.52 15.99
CA VAL A 46 4.38 10.87 16.49
C VAL A 46 5.35 11.81 15.81
N ASN A 47 4.84 12.68 14.94
CA ASN A 47 5.66 13.62 14.18
C ASN A 47 5.29 15.05 14.55
N SER A 48 6.27 15.95 14.56
CA SER A 48 6.06 17.36 14.93
C SER A 48 5.37 18.20 13.85
N LYS A 49 5.30 17.67 12.61
CA LYS A 49 4.60 18.24 11.44
C LYS A 49 4.21 17.13 10.48
N TYR A 50 3.15 17.35 9.69
CA TYR A 50 2.84 16.50 8.53
C TYR A 50 3.19 17.21 7.22
N LEU A 51 4.01 16.55 6.40
CA LEU A 51 4.36 16.98 5.04
C LEU A 51 3.83 15.94 4.04
N LEU A 52 2.99 16.36 3.11
CA LEU A 52 2.62 15.53 1.96
C LEU A 52 3.32 16.07 0.72
N ARG A 53 4.18 15.26 0.10
CA ARG A 53 4.93 15.63 -1.12
C ARG A 53 5.70 16.97 -1.00
N GLY A 54 6.16 17.28 0.21
CA GLY A 54 6.90 18.51 0.51
C GLY A 54 6.03 19.73 0.85
N VAL A 55 4.70 19.61 0.84
CA VAL A 55 3.78 20.66 1.28
C VAL A 55 3.38 20.42 2.74
N PRO A 56 3.54 21.40 3.65
CA PRO A 56 3.04 21.27 5.02
C PRO A 56 1.52 21.27 5.05
N LEU A 57 0.97 20.19 5.60
CA LEU A 57 -0.46 20.04 5.85
C LEU A 57 -0.83 20.18 7.32
N SER A 58 0.18 20.21 8.21
CA SER A 58 0.02 20.59 9.61
C SER A 58 1.25 21.32 10.13
N ASP A 59 1.01 22.35 10.95
CA ASP A 59 2.04 23.11 11.67
C ASP A 59 2.26 22.63 13.10
N MET A 60 1.50 21.62 13.53
CA MET A 60 1.56 21.02 14.87
C MET A 60 1.89 19.53 14.80
N PHE A 61 2.06 18.93 15.98
CA PHE A 61 2.33 17.51 16.06
C PHE A 61 1.12 16.69 15.61
N VAL A 62 1.39 15.59 14.92
CA VAL A 62 0.40 14.66 14.36
C VAL A 62 0.68 13.25 14.83
N LEU A 63 -0.39 12.45 14.93
CA LEU A 63 -0.33 11.01 15.13
C LEU A 63 -0.53 10.32 13.78
N GLN A 64 0.31 9.33 13.50
CA GLN A 64 0.35 8.68 12.20
C GLN A 64 0.27 7.16 12.34
N PRO A 65 -0.95 6.60 12.49
CA PRO A 65 -1.12 5.16 12.49
C PRO A 65 -0.87 4.59 11.10
N SER A 66 -0.26 3.42 11.04
CA SER A 66 -0.16 2.64 9.80
C SER A 66 -0.32 1.15 10.05
N LEU A 67 -0.87 0.46 9.06
CA LEU A 67 -0.95 -0.99 9.01
C LEU A 67 -0.45 -1.44 7.64
N THR A 68 0.56 -2.30 7.62
CA THR A 68 1.12 -2.86 6.39
C THR A 68 1.07 -4.38 6.42
N LEU A 69 0.55 -4.96 5.33
CA LEU A 69 0.50 -6.39 5.08
C LEU A 69 1.29 -6.68 3.80
N THR A 70 2.18 -7.67 3.86
CA THR A 70 2.97 -8.10 2.69
C THR A 70 2.84 -9.59 2.49
N LYS A 71 2.50 -10.01 1.27
CA LYS A 71 2.46 -11.41 0.85
C LYS A 71 2.74 -11.55 -0.64
N GLY A 72 3.68 -12.43 -1.01
CA GLY A 72 3.95 -12.79 -2.40
C GLY A 72 4.24 -11.61 -3.33
N GLY A 73 5.06 -10.67 -2.86
CA GLY A 73 5.38 -9.45 -3.59
C GLY A 73 4.27 -8.39 -3.59
N ILE A 74 3.07 -8.69 -3.09
CA ILE A 74 2.01 -7.71 -2.88
C ILE A 74 2.18 -7.08 -1.50
N THR A 75 2.19 -5.75 -1.44
CA THR A 75 2.16 -4.97 -0.21
C THR A 75 0.92 -4.08 -0.20
N SER A 76 0.08 -4.25 0.82
CA SER A 76 -1.06 -3.37 1.07
C SER A 76 -0.82 -2.60 2.37
N SER A 77 -0.91 -1.28 2.30
CA SER A 77 -0.71 -0.39 3.44
C SER A 77 -1.89 0.55 3.59
N VAL A 78 -2.34 0.74 4.82
CA VAL A 78 -3.24 1.84 5.20
C VAL A 78 -2.45 2.76 6.09
N PHE A 79 -2.49 4.05 5.79
CA PHE A 79 -1.83 5.10 6.56
C PHE A 79 -2.84 6.18 6.89
N GLY A 80 -2.74 6.77 8.08
CA GLY A 80 -3.57 7.90 8.45
C GLY A 80 -2.76 9.01 9.10
N VAL A 81 -3.34 10.20 9.10
CA VAL A 81 -2.85 11.35 9.88
C VAL A 81 -3.99 11.87 10.73
N ILE A 82 -3.70 12.03 12.02
CA ILE A 82 -4.63 12.56 13.01
C ILE A 82 -3.98 13.80 13.62
N ASP A 83 -4.59 14.96 13.42
CA ASP A 83 -4.30 16.16 14.23
C ASP A 83 -5.15 16.09 15.51
N PRO A 84 -4.54 15.92 16.70
CA PRO A 84 -5.27 15.84 17.96
C PRO A 84 -5.99 17.13 18.35
N ASN A 85 -5.65 18.27 17.74
CA ASN A 85 -6.34 19.55 17.95
C ASN A 85 -7.46 19.81 16.93
N GLY A 86 -7.62 18.93 15.93
CA GLY A 86 -8.70 18.98 14.94
C GLY A 86 -8.72 20.24 14.08
N LYS A 87 -7.59 20.96 13.96
CA LYS A 87 -7.48 22.18 13.16
C LYS A 87 -7.00 21.89 11.74
N ASP A 88 -6.17 20.88 11.58
CA ASP A 88 -5.57 20.48 10.31
C ASP A 88 -6.25 19.24 9.69
N ALA A 89 -5.87 18.91 8.45
CA ALA A 89 -6.48 17.84 7.69
C ALA A 89 -6.19 16.46 8.29
N ASN A 90 -7.26 15.71 8.61
CA ASN A 90 -7.17 14.27 8.85
C ASN A 90 -7.24 13.56 7.49
N GLU A 91 -6.20 12.79 7.17
CA GLU A 91 -6.07 12.06 5.92
C GLU A 91 -5.99 10.56 6.21
N ALA A 92 -6.49 9.75 5.28
CA ALA A 92 -6.38 8.31 5.34
C ALA A 92 -6.18 7.78 3.92
N ASP A 93 -5.00 7.24 3.69
CA ASP A 93 -4.58 6.74 2.39
C ASP A 93 -4.50 5.23 2.40
N ILE A 94 -4.83 4.64 1.25
CA ILE A 94 -4.66 3.22 1.02
C ILE A 94 -3.69 3.04 -0.15
N LEU A 95 -2.60 2.34 0.12
CA LEU A 95 -1.60 1.97 -0.86
C LEU A 95 -1.65 0.47 -1.12
N VAL A 96 -1.60 0.10 -2.40
CA VAL A 96 -1.40 -1.29 -2.82
C VAL A 96 -0.28 -1.29 -3.85
N ASP A 97 0.76 -2.06 -3.58
CA ASP A 97 1.93 -2.24 -4.43
C ASP A 97 2.10 -3.71 -4.79
N TYR A 98 2.52 -3.97 -6.03
CA TYR A 98 3.06 -5.27 -6.41
C TYR A 98 4.51 -5.10 -6.88
N THR A 99 5.41 -5.75 -6.17
CA THR A 99 6.83 -5.80 -6.47
C THR A 99 7.22 -7.21 -6.92
N LYS A 100 7.87 -7.30 -8.09
CA LYS A 100 8.45 -8.53 -8.63
C LYS A 100 9.96 -8.34 -8.87
N ALA A 101 10.76 -9.28 -8.38
CA ALA A 101 12.16 -9.35 -8.74
C ALA A 101 12.29 -9.77 -10.22
N LEU A 102 12.93 -8.94 -11.04
CA LEU A 102 13.30 -9.28 -12.42
C LEU A 102 14.58 -10.13 -12.42
N ASN A 103 15.48 -9.90 -11.47
CA ASN A 103 16.66 -10.71 -11.15
C ASN A 103 17.16 -10.36 -9.74
N ASN A 104 18.30 -10.93 -9.32
CA ASN A 104 18.88 -10.73 -7.98
C ASN A 104 19.34 -9.29 -7.68
N ARG A 105 19.23 -8.35 -8.62
CA ARG A 105 19.69 -6.96 -8.49
C ARG A 105 18.63 -5.92 -8.87
N LEU A 106 17.53 -6.34 -9.47
CA LEU A 106 16.54 -5.44 -10.04
C LEU A 106 15.14 -5.92 -9.67
N ASN A 107 14.39 -5.04 -9.02
CA ASN A 107 12.98 -5.24 -8.71
C ASN A 107 12.16 -4.21 -9.50
N LEU A 108 11.06 -4.67 -10.08
CA LEU A 108 10.04 -3.81 -10.66
C LEU A 108 8.87 -3.75 -9.70
N SER A 109 8.38 -2.54 -9.43
CA SER A 109 7.26 -2.28 -8.54
C SER A 109 6.22 -1.43 -9.28
N VAL A 110 4.96 -1.82 -9.15
CA VAL A 110 3.80 -1.06 -9.64
C VAL A 110 2.83 -0.92 -8.49
N GLY A 111 2.57 0.34 -8.13
CA GLY A 111 1.71 0.68 -7.01
C GLY A 111 0.61 1.66 -7.37
N TYR A 112 -0.44 1.63 -6.57
CA TYR A 112 -1.55 2.57 -6.59
C TYR A 112 -1.82 3.09 -5.18
N SER A 113 -2.00 4.41 -5.07
CA SER A 113 -2.38 5.09 -3.84
C SER A 113 -3.72 5.79 -4.07
N TYR A 114 -4.61 5.70 -3.10
CA TYR A 114 -5.86 6.44 -3.06
C TYR A 114 -5.97 7.22 -1.76
#